data_AF-A0A836QNG5-F1
#
_entry.id   AF-A0A836QNG5-F1
#
_cell.length_a   1.000
_cell.length_b   1.000
_cell.length_c   1.000
_cell.angle_alpha   90.00
_cell.angle_beta   90.00
_cell.angle_gamma   90.00
#
_symmetry.space_group_name_H-M   'P 1'
#
loop_
_entity.id
_entity.type
_entity.pdbx_description
1 polymer ?
#
loop_
_entity_poly.entity_id
_entity_poly.type
_entity_poly.pdbx_seq_one_letter_code
_entity_poly.pdbx_strand_id
1 'polypeptide(L)'
;MIVYVESNFVLELAFLQEGHEDCDAILKLGESGVIRLIVPAFSLIEPYETLVRRSRRRAELSRRLSEESRELSRFRPYSEITEMAGEIASILISIGEEEKQRLDSTLLRILDTSEMIPIQPNTLKRALGIQTELSLSPQDSIVFTSVIQHLELGNLDHKCFEQGL
;
A
#
# COMPACT_ATOMS: atom_id res chain seq x y z
N MET A 1 -7.89 -21.28 7.40
CA MET A 1 -8.75 -20.07 7.40
C MET A 1 -8.28 -19.15 6.29
N ILE A 2 -9.19 -18.46 5.58
CA ILE A 2 -8.85 -17.49 4.54
C ILE A 2 -8.99 -16.08 5.12
N VAL A 3 -8.00 -15.21 4.87
CA VAL A 3 -8.01 -13.81 5.27
C VAL A 3 -7.76 -12.94 4.03
N TYR A 4 -8.70 -12.05 3.72
CA TYR A 4 -8.54 -11.06 2.67
C TYR A 4 -7.91 -9.79 3.23
N VAL A 5 -6.90 -9.27 2.55
CA VAL A 5 -6.21 -8.03 2.93
C VAL A 5 -6.33 -6.99 1.82
N GLU A 6 -6.47 -5.73 2.20
CA GLU A 6 -6.65 -4.59 1.29
C GLU A 6 -5.45 -3.62 1.32
N SER A 7 -5.56 -2.47 0.65
CA SER A 7 -4.47 -1.50 0.55
C SER A 7 -3.96 -1.03 1.91
N ASN A 8 -4.86 -0.80 2.87
CA ASN A 8 -4.51 -0.38 4.22
C ASN A 8 -3.55 -1.34 4.90
N PHE A 9 -3.74 -2.66 4.73
CA PHE A 9 -2.81 -3.65 5.29
C PHE A 9 -1.37 -3.45 4.79
N VAL A 10 -1.23 -3.18 3.48
CA VAL A 10 0.09 -2.93 2.87
C VAL A 10 0.65 -1.59 3.34
N LEU A 11 -0.18 -0.55 3.44
CA LEU A 11 0.22 0.78 3.90
C LEU A 11 0.71 0.74 5.36
N GLU A 12 -0.02 0.06 6.24
CA GLU A 12 0.31 -0.09 7.65
C GLU A 12 1.70 -0.72 7.81
N LEU A 13 1.95 -1.83 7.13
CA LEU A 13 3.24 -2.53 7.12
C LEU A 13 4.37 -1.69 6.51
N ALA A 14 4.13 -1.11 5.32
CA ALA A 14 5.16 -0.41 4.56
C ALA A 14 5.56 0.94 5.18
N PHE A 15 4.65 1.59 5.93
CA PHE A 15 4.87 2.91 6.50
C PHE A 15 4.90 2.95 8.02
N LEU A 16 4.92 1.79 8.69
CA LEU A 16 4.92 1.66 10.15
C LEU A 16 3.84 2.51 10.84
N GLN A 17 2.62 2.41 10.33
CA GLN A 17 1.49 3.12 10.92
C GLN A 17 1.03 2.39 12.21
N GLU A 18 0.02 2.93 12.90
CA GLU A 18 -0.36 2.49 14.25
C GLU A 18 -0.71 0.99 14.32
N GLY A 19 -1.29 0.42 13.26
CA GLY A 19 -1.69 -0.99 13.18
C GLY A 19 -0.65 -1.92 12.57
N HIS A 20 0.59 -1.47 12.35
CA HIS A 20 1.61 -2.28 11.66
C HIS A 20 1.96 -3.57 12.41
N GLU A 21 1.97 -3.56 13.75
CA GLU A 21 2.32 -4.74 14.55
C GLU A 21 1.28 -5.85 14.36
N ASP A 22 -0.01 -5.48 14.37
CA ASP A 22 -1.12 -6.41 14.12
C ASP A 22 -1.06 -6.96 12.69
N CYS A 23 -0.80 -6.09 11.71
CA CYS A 23 -0.64 -6.51 10.32
C CYS A 23 0.54 -7.47 10.13
N ASP A 24 1.67 -7.23 10.80
CA ASP A 24 2.86 -8.08 10.70
C ASP A 24 2.63 -9.44 11.38
N ALA A 25 1.88 -9.48 12.48
CA ALA A 25 1.45 -10.73 13.10
C ALA A 25 0.57 -11.56 12.14
N ILE A 26 -0.38 -10.94 11.44
CA ILE A 26 -1.20 -11.61 10.42
C ILE A 26 -0.33 -12.11 9.27
N LEU A 27 0.61 -11.30 8.78
CA LEU A 27 1.51 -11.71 7.69
C LEU A 27 2.36 -12.92 8.10
N LYS A 28 2.90 -12.95 9.32
CA LYS A 28 3.64 -14.10 9.87
C LYS A 28 2.80 -15.37 9.97
N LEU A 29 1.51 -15.25 10.29
CA LEU A 29 0.58 -16.39 10.25
C LEU A 29 0.38 -16.90 8.82
N GLY A 30 0.37 -16.00 7.83
CA GLY A 30 0.39 -16.36 6.41
C GLY A 30 1.69 -17.07 6.02
N GLU A 31 2.85 -16.50 6.40
CA GLU A 31 4.19 -17.00 6.08
C GLU A 31 4.40 -18.42 6.64
N SER A 32 3.82 -18.71 7.81
CA SER A 32 3.85 -20.04 8.43
C SER A 32 2.79 -21.02 7.91
N GLY A 33 1.94 -20.59 6.98
CA GLY A 33 0.87 -21.41 6.38
C GLY A 33 -0.32 -21.68 7.31
N VAL A 34 -0.40 -21.02 8.46
CA VAL A 34 -1.53 -21.16 9.41
C VAL A 34 -2.81 -20.58 8.82
N ILE A 35 -2.68 -19.49 8.07
CA ILE A 35 -3.77 -18.87 7.31
C ILE A 35 -3.40 -18.78 5.83
N ARG A 36 -4.43 -18.77 4.98
CA ARG A 36 -4.28 -18.41 3.56
C ARG A 36 -4.55 -16.92 3.43
N LEU A 37 -3.51 -16.16 3.15
CA LEU A 37 -3.63 -14.73 2.88
C LEU A 37 -4.03 -14.53 1.41
N ILE A 38 -5.02 -13.70 1.14
CA ILE A 38 -5.48 -13.38 -0.21
C ILE A 38 -5.50 -11.87 -0.39
N VAL A 39 -4.91 -11.38 -1.48
CA VAL A 39 -4.79 -9.94 -1.76
C VAL A 39 -5.30 -9.60 -3.16
N PRO A 40 -6.21 -8.63 -3.30
CA PRO A 40 -6.54 -8.07 -4.60
C PRO A 40 -5.33 -7.35 -5.21
N ALA A 41 -5.03 -7.59 -6.48
CA ALA A 41 -3.89 -6.96 -7.16
C ALA A 41 -3.95 -5.42 -7.10
N PHE A 42 -5.16 -4.85 -7.11
CA PHE A 42 -5.36 -3.41 -6.99
C PHE A 42 -4.84 -2.84 -5.66
N SER A 43 -4.93 -3.62 -4.58
CA SER A 43 -4.47 -3.22 -3.24
C SER A 43 -2.95 -3.07 -3.13
N LEU A 44 -2.20 -3.63 -4.08
CA LEU A 44 -0.73 -3.51 -4.14
C LEU A 44 -0.26 -2.28 -4.92
N ILE A 45 -1.14 -1.64 -5.70
CA ILE A 45 -0.80 -0.49 -6.54
C ILE A 45 -0.89 0.83 -5.75
N GLU A 46 -1.93 0.98 -4.94
CA GLU A 46 -2.19 2.19 -4.14
C GLU A 46 -1.02 2.59 -3.21
N PRO A 47 -0.29 1.66 -2.57
CA PRO A 47 0.90 1.98 -1.79
C PRO A 47 1.99 2.71 -2.58
N TYR A 48 2.19 2.36 -3.85
CA TYR A 48 3.15 3.06 -4.72
C TYR A 48 2.68 4.48 -5.04
N GLU A 49 1.39 4.69 -5.28
CA GLU A 49 0.85 6.04 -5.48
C GLU A 49 1.06 6.89 -4.21
N THR A 50 0.80 6.32 -3.04
CA THR A 50 1.03 6.98 -1.76
C THR A 50 2.50 7.34 -1.56
N LEU A 51 3.44 6.42 -1.88
CA LEU A 51 4.88 6.68 -1.83
C LEU A 51 5.26 7.83 -2.77
N VAL A 52 4.82 7.81 -4.02
CA VAL A 52 5.11 8.87 -5.01
C VAL A 52 4.58 10.22 -4.52
N ARG A 53 3.35 10.26 -4.01
CA ARG A 53 2.75 11.48 -3.46
C ARG A 53 3.49 12.00 -2.24
N ARG A 54 3.96 11.13 -1.33
CA ARG A 54 4.79 11.53 -0.17
C ARG A 54 6.17 12.02 -0.62
N SER A 55 6.82 11.31 -1.54
CA SER A 55 8.11 11.69 -2.11
C SER A 55 8.08 13.06 -2.77
N ARG A 56 7.05 13.36 -3.57
CA ARG A 56 6.89 14.69 -4.19
C ARG A 56 6.75 15.81 -3.15
N ARG A 57 5.95 15.58 -2.11
CA ARG A 57 5.77 16.54 -1.01
C ARG A 57 7.07 16.80 -0.25
N ARG A 58 7.84 15.74 0.06
CA ARG A 58 9.14 15.87 0.73
C ARG A 58 10.18 16.56 -0.13
N ALA A 59 10.27 16.21 -1.42
CA ALA A 59 11.19 16.86 -2.35
C ALA A 59 10.92 18.36 -2.46
N GLU A 60 9.64 18.75 -2.53
CA GLU A 60 9.25 20.16 -2.55
C GLU A 60 9.60 20.89 -1.24
N LEU A 61 9.37 20.26 -0.08
CA LEU A 61 9.76 20.82 1.22
C LEU A 61 11.28 20.98 1.33
N SER A 62 12.04 19.95 0.94
CA SER A 62 13.50 19.96 0.95
C SER A 62 14.06 21.05 0.03
N ARG A 63 13.46 21.22 -1.17
CA ARG A 63 13.83 22.29 -2.12
C ARG A 63 13.63 23.66 -1.50
N ARG A 64 12.46 23.92 -0.92
CA ARG A 64 12.13 25.19 -0.26
C ARG A 64 13.06 25.49 0.92
N LEU A 65 13.31 24.50 1.79
CA LEU A 65 14.25 24.66 2.91
C LEU A 65 15.67 25.00 2.43
N SER A 66 16.11 24.36 1.34
CA SER A 66 17.42 24.61 0.75
C SER A 66 17.53 26.02 0.13
N GLU A 67 16.44 26.52 -0.46
CA GLU A 67 16.35 27.87 -1.01
C GLU A 67 16.45 28.92 0.09
N GLU A 68 15.64 28.80 1.14
CA GLU A 68 15.67 29.71 2.31
C GLU A 68 17.04 29.68 3.01
N SER A 69 17.63 28.50 3.18
CA SER A 69 18.97 28.36 3.78
C SER A 69 20.04 29.08 2.96
N ARG A 70 19.99 28.98 1.61
CA ARG A 70 20.90 29.73 0.73
C ARG A 70 20.73 31.24 0.85
N GLU A 71 19.51 31.73 1.00
CA GLU A 71 19.28 33.17 1.20
C GLU A 71 19.83 33.65 2.55
N LEU A 72 19.57 32.90 3.62
CA LEU A 72 20.01 33.23 4.98
C LEU A 72 21.52 33.10 5.19
N SER A 73 22.18 32.19 4.46
CA SER A 73 23.63 31.97 4.55
C SER A 73 24.48 33.20 4.19
N ARG A 74 23.87 34.19 3.52
CA ARG A 74 24.50 35.48 3.20
C ARG A 74 24.69 36.38 4.42
N PHE A 75 24.06 36.04 5.54
CA PHE A 75 24.10 36.81 6.78
C PHE A 75 24.81 36.01 7.87
N ARG A 76 25.98 36.48 8.31
CA ARG A 76 26.81 35.83 9.35
C ARG A 76 26.08 35.40 10.64
N PRO A 77 25.07 36.12 11.16
CA PRO A 77 24.37 35.71 12.38
C PRO A 77 23.55 34.42 12.26
N TYR A 78 23.29 33.91 11.05
CA TYR A 78 22.35 32.80 10.82
C TYR A 78 23.01 31.50 10.36
N SER A 79 24.34 31.37 10.47
CA SER A 79 25.07 30.17 10.02
C SER A 79 24.58 28.88 10.67
N GLU A 80 24.34 28.87 11.99
CA GLU A 80 23.78 27.72 12.72
C GLU A 80 22.39 27.32 12.20
N ILE A 81 21.52 28.29 11.91
CA ILE A 81 20.17 28.04 11.40
C ILE A 81 20.24 27.43 9.99
N THR A 82 21.18 27.90 9.16
CA THR A 82 21.35 27.36 7.80
C THR A 82 21.88 25.93 7.79
N GLU A 83 22.72 25.57 8.76
CA GLU A 83 23.23 24.21 8.96
C GLU A 83 22.10 23.26 9.39
N MET A 84 21.33 23.63 10.43
CA MET A 84 20.16 22.85 10.88
C MET A 84 19.13 22.62 9.76
N ALA A 85 18.87 23.65 8.92
CA ALA A 85 17.97 23.51 7.79
C ALA A 85 18.49 22.51 6.73
N GLY A 86 19.81 22.47 6.53
CA GLY A 86 20.47 21.49 5.65
C GLY A 86 20.37 20.06 6.18
N GLU A 87 20.54 19.88 7.50
CA GLU A 87 20.36 18.58 8.16
C GLU A 87 18.91 18.07 8.06
N ILE A 88 17.91 18.94 8.26
CA ILE A 88 16.51 18.57 8.09
C ILE A 88 16.23 18.13 6.64
N ALA A 89 16.78 18.86 5.67
CA ALA A 89 16.62 18.52 4.25
C ALA A 89 17.22 17.14 3.92
N SER A 90 18.40 16.81 4.45
CA SER A 90 19.01 15.48 4.23
C SER A 90 18.21 14.36 4.89
N ILE A 91 17.73 14.56 6.12
CA ILE A 91 16.87 13.61 6.83
C ILE A 91 15.59 13.31 6.02
N LEU A 92 14.95 14.33 5.44
CA LEU A 92 13.75 14.15 4.62
C LEU A 92 13.99 13.27 3.38
N ILE A 93 15.18 13.34 2.80
CA ILE A 93 15.59 12.50 1.67
C ILE A 93 15.78 11.05 2.14
N SER A 94 16.55 10.84 3.21
CA SER A 94 16.82 9.51 3.77
C SER A 94 15.54 8.78 4.17
N ILE A 95 14.58 9.47 4.81
CA ILE A 95 13.26 8.89 5.14
C ILE A 95 12.54 8.40 3.88
N GLY A 96 12.65 9.14 2.76
CA GLY A 96 12.03 8.73 1.50
C GLY A 96 12.62 7.45 0.92
N GLU A 97 13.94 7.27 1.04
CA GLU A 97 14.64 6.07 0.60
C GLU A 97 14.28 4.87 1.49
N GLU A 98 14.26 5.06 2.81
CA GLU A 98 13.86 4.04 3.78
C GLU A 98 12.42 3.58 3.59
N GLU A 99 11.48 4.51 3.41
CA GLU A 99 10.07 4.18 3.12
C GLU A 99 9.95 3.36 1.82
N LYS A 100 10.72 3.70 0.79
CA LYS A 100 10.70 2.94 -0.47
C LYS A 100 11.23 1.52 -0.27
N GLN A 101 12.39 1.38 0.38
CA GLN A 101 12.99 0.07 0.65
C GLN A 101 12.05 -0.81 1.48
N ARG A 102 11.37 -0.21 2.46
CA ARG A 102 10.39 -0.91 3.29
C ARG A 102 9.17 -1.33 2.47
N LEU A 103 8.63 -0.46 1.62
CA LEU A 103 7.52 -0.82 0.74
C LEU A 103 7.90 -1.99 -0.18
N ASP A 104 9.05 -1.93 -0.84
CA ASP A 104 9.51 -2.99 -1.76
C ASP A 104 9.69 -4.32 -1.00
N SER A 105 10.28 -4.29 0.20
CA SER A 105 10.43 -5.47 1.05
C SER A 105 9.08 -6.05 1.51
N THR A 106 8.15 -5.19 1.94
CA THR A 106 6.80 -5.60 2.37
C THR A 106 6.04 -6.25 1.22
N LEU A 107 6.10 -5.67 0.02
CA LEU A 107 5.43 -6.22 -1.15
C LEU A 107 5.99 -7.59 -1.53
N LEU A 108 7.31 -7.77 -1.50
CA LEU A 108 7.92 -9.08 -1.75
C LEU A 108 7.41 -10.13 -0.76
N ARG A 109 7.40 -9.82 0.54
CA ARG A 109 6.86 -10.73 1.57
C ARG A 109 5.41 -11.11 1.31
N ILE A 110 4.58 -10.14 0.96
CA ILE A 110 3.16 -10.38 0.65
C ILE A 110 3.03 -11.24 -0.60
N LEU A 111 3.77 -10.95 -1.67
CA LEU A 111 3.72 -11.70 -2.93
C LEU A 111 4.18 -13.15 -2.78
N ASP A 112 5.19 -13.40 -1.95
CA ASP A 112 5.70 -14.75 -1.71
C ASP A 112 4.75 -15.60 -0.85
N THR A 113 3.88 -14.95 -0.07
CA THR A 113 3.05 -15.58 0.95
C THR A 113 1.58 -15.70 0.56
N SER A 114 1.08 -14.77 -0.26
CA SER A 114 -0.35 -14.61 -0.51
C SER A 114 -0.78 -15.08 -1.89
N GLU A 115 -2.04 -15.48 -1.99
CA GLU A 115 -2.71 -15.68 -3.25
C GLU A 115 -3.22 -14.32 -3.77
N MET A 116 -2.90 -13.99 -5.02
CA MET A 116 -3.32 -12.72 -5.62
C MET A 116 -4.59 -12.88 -6.46
N ILE A 117 -5.57 -12.00 -6.26
CA ILE A 117 -6.74 -11.89 -7.14
C ILE A 117 -6.42 -10.91 -8.27
N PRO A 118 -6.29 -11.36 -9.53
CA PRO A 118 -6.04 -10.48 -10.65
C PRO A 118 -7.28 -9.63 -10.99
N ILE A 119 -7.06 -8.43 -11.52
CA ILE A 119 -8.15 -7.58 -12.01
C ILE A 119 -8.59 -8.09 -13.38
N GLN A 120 -9.86 -8.46 -13.52
CA GLN A 120 -10.44 -8.91 -14.78
C GLN A 120 -11.39 -7.85 -15.35
N PRO A 121 -11.65 -7.85 -16.68
CA PRO A 121 -12.62 -6.92 -17.28
C PRO A 121 -14.00 -6.97 -16.62
N ASN A 122 -14.45 -8.16 -16.20
CA ASN A 122 -15.73 -8.33 -15.52
C ASN A 122 -15.73 -7.75 -14.10
N THR A 123 -14.58 -7.75 -13.41
CA THR A 123 -14.41 -7.08 -12.11
C THR A 123 -14.67 -5.59 -12.26
N LEU A 124 -14.05 -4.94 -13.24
CA LEU A 124 -14.23 -3.51 -13.47
C LEU A 124 -15.68 -3.16 -13.85
N LYS A 125 -16.31 -3.95 -14.73
CA LYS A 125 -17.71 -3.75 -15.11
C LYS A 125 -18.67 -3.84 -13.93
N ARG A 126 -18.49 -4.84 -13.04
CA ARG A 126 -19.31 -4.98 -11.83
C ARG A 126 -19.02 -3.86 -10.83
N ALA A 127 -17.77 -3.48 -10.67
CA ALA A 127 -17.36 -2.41 -9.75
C ALA A 127 -18.05 -1.07 -10.06
N LEU A 128 -18.25 -0.72 -11.35
CA LEU A 128 -18.99 0.49 -11.74
C LEU A 128 -20.45 0.48 -11.24
N GLY A 129 -21.10 -0.68 -11.24
CA GLY A 129 -22.45 -0.85 -10.70
C GLY A 129 -22.45 -0.72 -9.17
N ILE A 130 -21.56 -1.46 -8.51
CA ILE A 130 -21.42 -1.46 -7.04
C ILE A 130 -21.10 -0.08 -6.49
N GLN A 131 -20.26 0.68 -7.20
CA GLN A 131 -19.90 2.04 -6.80
C GLN A 131 -21.14 2.91 -6.61
N THR A 132 -22.12 2.80 -7.52
CA THR A 132 -23.37 3.56 -7.45
C THR A 132 -24.32 3.00 -6.40
N GLU A 133 -24.43 1.67 -6.34
CA GLU A 133 -25.34 0.98 -5.43
C GLU A 133 -24.97 1.17 -3.95
N LEU A 134 -23.68 1.05 -3.63
CA LEU A 134 -23.16 1.10 -2.26
C LEU A 134 -22.50 2.44 -1.93
N SER A 135 -22.46 3.40 -2.85
CA SER A 135 -21.81 4.70 -2.68
C SER A 135 -20.34 4.60 -2.24
N LEU A 136 -19.64 3.58 -2.71
CA LEU A 136 -18.22 3.33 -2.41
C LEU A 136 -17.32 4.22 -3.27
N SER A 137 -16.07 4.40 -2.84
CA SER A 137 -15.06 4.98 -3.72
C SER A 137 -14.80 4.03 -4.91
N PRO A 138 -14.28 4.53 -6.05
CA PRO A 138 -13.89 3.67 -7.17
C PRO A 138 -12.92 2.55 -6.75
N GLN A 139 -11.98 2.87 -5.86
CA GLN A 139 -10.94 1.95 -5.38
C GLN A 139 -11.56 0.84 -4.54
N ASP A 140 -12.36 1.22 -3.55
CA ASP A 140 -13.05 0.26 -2.67
C ASP A 140 -14.02 -0.61 -3.45
N SER A 141 -14.69 -0.05 -4.48
CA SER A 141 -15.59 -0.80 -5.34
C SER A 141 -14.86 -1.90 -6.11
N ILE A 142 -13.64 -1.63 -6.58
CA ILE A 142 -12.82 -2.63 -7.29
C ILE A 142 -12.38 -3.72 -6.32
N VAL A 143 -11.81 -3.35 -5.18
CA VAL A 143 -11.34 -4.28 -4.14
C VAL A 143 -12.48 -5.19 -3.67
N PHE A 144 -13.62 -4.59 -3.31
CA PHE A 144 -14.82 -5.32 -2.90
C PHE A 144 -15.28 -6.30 -3.98
N THR A 145 -15.40 -5.84 -5.22
CA THR A 145 -15.84 -6.69 -6.34
C THR A 145 -14.88 -7.86 -6.56
N SER A 146 -13.57 -7.63 -6.47
CA SER A 146 -12.55 -8.70 -6.56
C SER A 146 -12.75 -9.76 -5.50
N VAL A 147 -12.94 -9.35 -4.24
CA VAL A 147 -13.16 -10.28 -3.11
C VAL A 147 -14.44 -11.08 -3.29
N ILE A 148 -15.55 -10.44 -3.65
CA ILE A 148 -16.84 -11.12 -3.87
C ILE A 148 -16.74 -12.14 -5.01
N GLN A 149 -16.12 -11.77 -6.13
CA GLN A 149 -15.93 -12.70 -7.25
C GLN A 149 -15.08 -13.91 -6.87
N HIS A 150 -14.01 -13.69 -6.11
CA HIS A 150 -13.18 -14.78 -5.62
C HIS A 150 -13.94 -15.72 -4.68
N LEU A 151 -14.76 -15.17 -3.78
CA LEU A 151 -15.64 -15.95 -2.90
C LEU A 151 -16.70 -16.75 -3.68
N GLU A 152 -17.29 -16.17 -4.73
CA GLU A 152 -18.24 -16.85 -5.60
C GLU A 152 -17.60 -18.05 -6.31
N LEU A 153 -16.36 -17.91 -6.81
CA LEU A 153 -15.60 -18.98 -7.46
C LEU A 153 -15.18 -20.09 -6.49
N GLY A 154 -14.65 -19.75 -5.30
CA GLY A 154 -14.30 -20.76 -4.30
C GLY A 154 -15.51 -21.56 -3.80
N ASN A 155 -16.71 -20.96 -3.81
CA ASN A 155 -17.95 -21.68 -3.51
C ASN A 155 -18.41 -22.62 -4.64
N LEU A 156 -17.96 -22.40 -5.88
CA LEU A 156 -18.25 -23.26 -7.03
C LEU A 156 -17.35 -24.51 -7.04
N ASP A 157 -16.11 -24.42 -6.55
CA ASP A 157 -15.21 -25.59 -6.39
C ASP A 157 -15.76 -26.62 -5.38
N HIS A 158 -16.58 -26.19 -4.42
CA HIS A 158 -17.32 -27.09 -3.52
C HIS A 158 -18.64 -27.63 -4.14
N LYS A 159 -18.98 -27.24 -5.37
CA LYS A 159 -20.23 -27.59 -6.07
C LYS A 159 -19.97 -28.29 -7.41
N CYS A 160 -18.86 -29.03 -7.56
CA CYS A 160 -18.71 -29.97 -8.66
C CYS A 160 -19.74 -31.10 -8.51
N PHE A 161 -20.81 -31.03 -9.29
CA PHE A 161 -21.76 -32.11 -9.49
C PHE A 161 -21.21 -33.00 -10.62
N GLU A 162 -20.59 -34.14 -10.28
CA GLU A 162 -20.30 -35.18 -11.27
C GLU A 162 -21.63 -35.82 -11.72
N GLN A 163 -22.12 -35.46 -12.91
CA GLN A 163 -23.04 -36.33 -13.66
C GLN A 163 -22.19 -37.38 -14.38
N GLY A 164 -22.03 -38.54 -13.75
CA GLY A 164 -21.58 -39.75 -14.41
C GLY A 164 -22.62 -40.20 -15.45
N LEU A 165 -22.13 -40.46 -16.66
CA LEU A 165 -22.77 -41.22 -17.74
C LEU A 165 -23.09 -42.65 -17.32
#